data_AF-A0A955SBG8-F1
#
_entry.id   AF-A0A955SBG8-F1
#
_cell.length_a   1.000
_cell.length_b   1.000
_cell.length_c   1.000
_cell.angle_alpha   90.00
_cell.angle_beta   90.00
_cell.angle_gamma   90.00
#
_symmetry.space_group_name_H-M   'P 1'
#
loop_
_entity.id
_entity.type
_entity.pdbx_description
1 polymer ?
#
loop_
_entity_poly.entity_id
_entity_poly.type
_entity_poly.pdbx_seq_one_letter_code
_entity_poly.pdbx_strand_id
1 'polypeptide(L)'
;IALGLVITTAGLFAFRLLRVEDIFSTATSAEQLQRWAQAFQIPDWGWLPNGLVVKTVDGLAESSKVDPAAWKLVVMAIFALVVSTVIGAPLIRGTWSRSFGTNRKNLGRFRLLQFGKFRIPGLKRGDSAMVLKELKVFSRDLSRWSQMVMMIPLLGFYLLNMHLLPFREQFQGLYYLVNLFMIAFMVAAIGARYLFPSISWEGPALWLVRVSPYSVWRLVVIKFIFLTAPLMVLTWALTVLSYWILGFDHDSLSVSLWMALGTTLFLGALAVGFGAILPRFRYEHHLEISLGPGGLLYMLTAFGVSFGYAAVLGYPMFVEMTQQSTYWGHWSFSNLVPPTVEIRNAWLMICFGGTLMALYVGVVSLSRREEFDR
;
A
#
# COMPACT_ATOMS: atom_id res chain seq x y z
N ILE A 1 -10.11 5.43 -14.49
CA ILE A 1 -9.28 4.25 -14.09
C ILE A 1 -8.28 3.91 -15.18
N ALA A 2 -8.71 3.50 -16.38
CA ALA A 2 -7.81 3.28 -17.52
C ALA A 2 -6.94 4.52 -17.82
N LEU A 3 -7.53 5.72 -17.86
CA LEU A 3 -6.79 6.97 -18.08
C LEU A 3 -5.74 7.24 -16.99
N GLY A 4 -6.07 6.97 -15.72
CA GLY A 4 -5.14 7.15 -14.60
C GLY A 4 -3.97 6.18 -14.67
N LEU A 5 -4.25 4.90 -14.98
CA LEU A 5 -3.21 3.89 -15.19
C LEU A 5 -2.31 4.29 -16.36
N VAL A 6 -2.88 4.75 -17.48
CA VAL A 6 -2.12 5.23 -18.64
C VAL A 6 -1.24 6.43 -18.29
N ILE A 7 -1.76 7.42 -17.54
CA ILE A 7 -0.99 8.60 -17.12
C ILE A 7 0.14 8.21 -16.16
N THR A 8 -0.11 7.32 -15.20
CA THR A 8 0.93 6.85 -14.28
C THR A 8 1.99 6.03 -15.00
N THR A 9 1.58 5.12 -15.89
CA THR A 9 2.51 4.34 -16.72
C THR A 9 3.30 5.23 -17.68
N ALA A 10 2.67 6.23 -18.29
CA ALA A 10 3.34 7.21 -19.16
C ALA A 10 4.31 8.10 -18.38
N GLY A 11 3.95 8.54 -17.17
CA GLY A 11 4.84 9.29 -16.28
C GLY A 11 6.07 8.48 -15.87
N LEU A 12 5.89 7.21 -15.54
CA LEU A 12 6.99 6.28 -15.25
C LEU A 12 7.88 6.03 -16.48
N PHE A 13 7.27 5.88 -17.66
CA PHE A 13 8.01 5.75 -18.92
C PHE A 13 8.82 7.01 -19.26
N ALA A 14 8.23 8.20 -19.04
CA ALA A 14 8.91 9.47 -19.23
C ALA A 14 10.09 9.63 -18.26
N PHE A 15 9.92 9.26 -16.99
CA PHE A 15 11.01 9.26 -16.01
C PHE A 15 12.16 8.33 -16.44
N ARG A 16 11.85 7.17 -17.04
CA ARG A 16 12.85 6.24 -17.58
C ARG A 16 13.51 6.73 -18.86
N LEU A 17 12.77 7.39 -19.76
CA LEU A 17 13.33 8.02 -20.96
C LEU A 17 14.35 9.11 -20.60
N LEU A 18 14.14 9.79 -19.47
CA LEU A 18 15.05 10.80 -18.96
C LEU A 18 16.34 10.22 -18.35
N ARG A 19 16.46 8.89 -18.19
CA ARG A 19 17.62 8.18 -17.60
C ARG A 19 18.23 8.95 -16.42
N VAL A 20 17.39 9.44 -15.51
CA VAL A 20 17.82 10.23 -14.34
C VAL A 20 18.85 9.45 -13.50
N GLU A 21 18.85 8.13 -13.63
CA GLU A 21 19.72 7.15 -12.99
C GLU A 21 21.19 7.21 -13.48
N ASP A 22 21.43 7.48 -14.76
CA ASP A 22 22.79 7.66 -15.32
C ASP A 22 23.46 8.95 -14.82
N ILE A 23 22.65 9.88 -14.31
CA ILE A 23 23.07 11.22 -13.90
C ILE A 23 23.66 11.20 -12.49
N PHE A 24 23.08 10.41 -11.58
CA PHE A 24 23.59 10.27 -10.22
C PHE A 24 24.79 9.32 -10.12
N SER A 25 24.95 8.39 -11.08
CA SER A 25 26.06 7.44 -11.08
C SER A 25 27.38 8.02 -11.65
N THR A 26 27.31 9.11 -12.42
CA THR A 26 28.47 9.75 -13.09
C THR A 26 28.97 11.03 -12.42
N ALA A 27 28.27 11.55 -11.41
CA ALA A 27 28.64 12.78 -10.70
C ALA A 27 29.73 12.52 -9.65
N THR A 28 30.98 12.40 -10.09
CA THR A 28 32.16 12.18 -9.22
C THR A 28 32.74 13.45 -8.59
N SER A 29 32.26 14.65 -8.97
CA SER A 29 32.76 15.93 -8.44
C SER A 29 31.65 16.92 -8.07
N ALA A 30 31.89 17.73 -7.03
CA ALA A 30 30.98 18.78 -6.58
C ALA A 30 30.66 19.81 -7.69
N GLU A 31 31.60 20.04 -8.61
CA GLU A 31 31.40 20.91 -9.77
C GLU A 31 30.41 20.34 -10.80
N GLN A 32 30.37 19.02 -11.01
CA GLN A 32 29.38 18.39 -11.89
C GLN A 32 27.97 18.47 -11.29
N LEU A 33 27.85 18.24 -9.97
CA LEU A 33 26.61 18.45 -9.22
C LEU A 33 26.15 19.90 -9.28
N GLN A 34 27.07 20.88 -9.20
CA GLN A 34 26.74 22.29 -9.30
C GLN A 34 26.33 22.70 -10.72
N ARG A 35 27.04 22.24 -11.77
CA ARG A 35 26.64 22.47 -13.18
C ARG A 35 25.31 21.82 -13.51
N TRP A 36 25.00 20.68 -12.88
CA TRP A 36 23.73 19.99 -13.09
C TRP A 36 22.59 20.59 -12.27
N ALA A 37 22.85 21.06 -11.05
CA ALA A 37 21.92 21.89 -10.29
C ALA A 37 21.59 23.19 -11.05
N GLN A 38 22.57 23.74 -11.77
CA GLN A 38 22.36 24.86 -12.71
C GLN A 38 21.57 24.43 -13.96
N ALA A 39 21.71 23.20 -14.45
CA ALA A 39 20.89 22.67 -15.56
C ALA A 39 19.45 22.32 -15.14
N PHE A 40 19.24 22.00 -13.85
CA PHE A 40 17.94 21.79 -13.21
C PHE A 40 17.35 23.06 -12.59
N GLN A 41 18.00 24.21 -12.78
CA GLN A 41 17.28 25.47 -12.66
C GLN A 41 16.16 25.41 -13.71
N ILE A 42 14.97 25.11 -13.22
CA ILE A 42 13.74 25.17 -13.97
C ILE A 42 13.81 26.52 -14.70
N PRO A 43 13.68 26.55 -16.04
CA PRO A 43 13.71 27.81 -16.76
C PRO A 43 12.82 28.80 -16.02
N ASP A 44 13.40 29.92 -15.59
CA ASP A 44 12.68 30.99 -14.89
C ASP A 44 11.76 31.69 -15.89
N TRP A 45 10.77 30.95 -16.37
CA TRP A 45 9.64 31.46 -17.09
C TRP A 45 8.89 32.31 -16.08
N GLY A 46 9.15 33.62 -16.12
CA GLY A 46 8.67 34.58 -15.12
C GLY A 46 7.15 34.70 -14.98
N TRP A 47 6.37 33.86 -15.67
CA TRP A 47 4.92 33.71 -15.57
C TRP A 47 4.48 32.46 -14.80
N LEU A 48 5.39 31.52 -14.49
CA LEU A 48 5.05 30.31 -13.74
C LEU A 48 4.62 30.67 -12.30
N PRO A 49 3.61 29.98 -11.74
CA PRO A 49 3.15 30.25 -10.37
C PRO A 49 4.26 30.18 -9.34
N ASN A 50 5.16 29.19 -9.44
CA ASN A 50 6.27 29.01 -8.51
C ASN A 50 7.22 30.24 -8.51
N GLY A 51 7.63 30.71 -9.69
CA GLY A 51 8.53 31.86 -9.80
C GLY A 51 7.88 33.19 -9.40
N LEU A 52 6.57 33.35 -9.63
CA LEU A 52 5.84 34.50 -9.15
C LEU A 52 5.70 34.50 -7.61
N VAL A 53 5.51 33.34 -6.97
CA VAL A 53 5.44 33.22 -5.50
C VAL A 53 6.77 33.64 -4.87
N VAL A 54 7.90 33.17 -5.39
CA VAL A 54 9.22 33.56 -4.89
C VAL A 54 9.40 35.09 -4.96
N LYS A 55 9.10 35.71 -6.10
CA LYS A 55 9.18 37.18 -6.26
C LYS A 55 8.30 37.96 -5.30
N THR A 56 7.09 37.45 -5.01
CA THR A 56 6.23 38.09 -4.02
C THR A 56 6.76 38.00 -2.60
N VAL A 57 7.37 36.87 -2.23
CA VAL A 57 7.97 36.66 -0.91
C VAL A 57 9.20 37.54 -0.74
N ASP A 58 10.06 37.59 -1.76
CA ASP A 58 11.27 38.43 -1.76
C ASP A 58 10.89 39.93 -1.70
N GLY A 59 9.93 40.38 -2.51
CA GLY A 59 9.47 41.77 -2.50
C GLY A 59 8.83 42.21 -1.18
N LEU A 60 8.10 41.30 -0.52
CA LEU A 60 7.52 41.51 0.82
C LEU A 60 8.59 41.56 1.92
N ALA A 61 9.65 40.74 1.80
CA ALA A 61 10.74 40.70 2.76
C ALA A 61 11.63 41.95 2.70
N GLU A 62 11.83 42.53 1.50
CA GLU A 62 12.81 43.58 1.27
C GLU A 62 12.24 45.00 1.37
N SER A 63 10.97 45.22 1.03
CA SER A 63 10.41 46.58 0.92
C SER A 63 9.02 46.77 1.53
N SER A 64 8.44 45.77 2.20
CA SER A 64 7.08 45.79 2.77
C SER A 64 5.99 46.25 1.78
N LYS A 65 6.28 46.24 0.48
CA LYS A 65 5.37 46.61 -0.60
C LYS A 65 4.99 45.37 -1.39
N VAL A 66 3.72 45.31 -1.80
CA VAL A 66 3.22 44.21 -2.62
C VAL A 66 3.76 44.38 -4.04
N ASP A 67 4.63 43.47 -4.47
CA ASP A 67 5.16 43.42 -5.83
C ASP A 67 4.01 43.17 -6.84
N PRO A 68 3.98 43.84 -8.01
CA PRO A 68 3.12 43.50 -9.15
C PRO A 68 3.03 42.00 -9.51
N ALA A 69 4.02 41.18 -9.15
CA ALA A 69 3.97 39.73 -9.25
C ALA A 69 2.79 39.10 -8.48
N ALA A 70 2.38 39.67 -7.34
CA ALA A 70 1.27 39.18 -6.54
C ALA A 70 -0.06 39.33 -7.26
N TRP A 71 -0.24 40.42 -8.00
CA TRP A 71 -1.44 40.63 -8.80
C TRP A 71 -1.55 39.60 -9.92
N LYS A 72 -0.44 39.26 -10.57
CA LYS A 72 -0.40 38.21 -11.61
C LYS A 72 -0.79 36.84 -11.06
N LEU A 73 -0.37 36.50 -9.84
CA LEU A 73 -0.78 35.27 -9.16
C LEU A 73 -2.29 35.24 -8.90
N VAL A 74 -2.84 36.33 -8.37
CA VAL A 74 -4.28 36.42 -8.09
C VAL A 74 -5.09 36.28 -9.37
N VAL A 75 -4.70 36.98 -10.44
CA VAL A 75 -5.36 36.88 -11.75
C VAL A 75 -5.28 35.45 -12.29
N MET A 76 -4.12 34.80 -12.19
CA MET A 76 -3.95 33.42 -12.65
C MET A 76 -4.77 32.42 -11.81
N ALA A 77 -4.87 32.62 -10.49
CA ALA A 77 -5.69 31.79 -9.61
C ALA A 77 -7.19 31.94 -9.93
N ILE A 78 -7.66 33.18 -10.14
CA ILE A 78 -9.04 33.46 -10.55
C ILE A 78 -9.31 32.83 -11.93
N PHE A 79 -8.39 33.01 -12.88
CA PHE A 79 -8.50 32.40 -14.20
C PHE A 79 -8.58 30.87 -14.12
N ALA A 80 -7.74 30.22 -13.32
CA ALA A 80 -7.77 28.78 -13.11
C ALA A 80 -9.09 28.31 -12.47
N LEU A 81 -9.64 29.06 -11.51
CA LEU A 81 -10.95 28.79 -10.92
C LEU A 81 -12.09 28.93 -11.94
N VAL A 82 -12.07 29.97 -12.76
CA VAL A 82 -13.07 30.19 -13.82
C VAL A 82 -12.98 29.08 -14.87
N VAL A 83 -11.79 28.74 -15.34
CA VAL A 83 -11.58 27.63 -16.29
C VAL A 83 -12.04 26.31 -15.69
N SER A 84 -11.68 26.03 -14.44
CA SER A 84 -12.10 24.82 -13.72
C SER A 84 -13.63 24.72 -13.59
N THR A 85 -14.32 25.83 -13.31
CA THR A 85 -15.78 25.84 -13.18
C THR A 85 -16.49 25.77 -14.54
N VAL A 86 -16.02 26.53 -15.54
CA VAL A 86 -16.61 26.55 -16.90
C VAL A 86 -16.45 25.22 -17.61
N ILE A 87 -15.29 24.56 -17.46
CA ILE A 87 -15.02 23.25 -18.07
C ILE A 87 -15.57 22.12 -17.18
N GLY A 88 -15.37 22.22 -15.87
CA GLY A 88 -15.77 21.19 -14.91
C GLY A 88 -17.29 21.04 -14.77
N ALA A 89 -18.05 22.14 -14.73
CA ALA A 89 -19.51 22.06 -14.58
C ALA A 89 -20.24 21.30 -15.69
N PRO A 90 -19.95 21.48 -17.01
CA PRO A 90 -20.56 20.68 -18.06
C PRO A 90 -20.04 19.24 -18.09
N LEU A 91 -18.76 19.01 -17.83
CA LEU A 91 -18.18 17.66 -17.76
C LEU A 91 -18.77 16.85 -16.61
N ILE A 92 -18.88 17.42 -15.41
CA ILE A 92 -19.47 16.76 -14.24
C ILE A 92 -20.96 16.51 -14.50
N ARG A 93 -21.73 17.48 -15.01
CA ARG A 93 -23.16 17.26 -15.33
C ARG A 93 -23.36 16.17 -16.39
N GLY A 94 -22.54 16.17 -17.45
CA GLY A 94 -22.59 15.16 -18.51
C GLY A 94 -22.18 13.76 -18.05
N THR A 95 -21.16 13.65 -17.20
CA THR A 95 -20.70 12.36 -16.65
C THR A 95 -21.59 11.84 -15.53
N TRP A 96 -22.11 12.73 -14.67
CA TRP A 96 -23.05 12.41 -13.59
C TRP A 96 -24.33 11.81 -14.17
N SER A 97 -24.97 12.49 -15.12
CA SER A 97 -26.19 11.97 -15.79
C SER A 97 -25.98 10.63 -16.50
N ARG A 98 -24.82 10.44 -17.16
CA ARG A 98 -24.45 9.15 -17.78
C ARG A 98 -24.16 8.05 -16.77
N SER A 99 -23.67 8.39 -15.58
CA SER A 99 -23.36 7.42 -14.52
C SER A 99 -24.63 6.81 -13.90
N PHE A 100 -25.68 7.61 -13.71
CA PHE A 100 -27.00 7.10 -13.29
C PHE A 100 -27.77 6.41 -14.42
N GLY A 101 -27.48 6.77 -15.68
CA GLY A 101 -28.12 6.22 -16.88
C GLY A 101 -27.59 4.86 -17.36
N THR A 102 -26.67 4.22 -16.64
CA THR A 102 -26.25 2.86 -16.98
C THR A 102 -27.38 1.88 -16.71
N ASN A 103 -28.10 1.63 -17.80
CA ASN A 103 -29.21 0.72 -17.97
C ASN A 103 -28.95 -0.62 -17.22
N ARG A 104 -29.50 -0.74 -16.01
CA ARG A 104 -29.54 -2.00 -15.22
C ARG A 104 -30.12 -3.17 -16.01
N LYS A 105 -30.79 -2.92 -17.14
CA LYS A 105 -31.46 -3.91 -17.99
C LYS A 105 -30.50 -4.90 -18.67
N ASN A 106 -29.20 -4.59 -18.84
CA ASN A 106 -28.26 -5.51 -19.49
C ASN A 106 -27.36 -6.32 -18.52
N LEU A 107 -27.47 -6.15 -17.20
CA LEU A 107 -26.79 -7.02 -16.22
C LEU A 107 -27.48 -8.39 -16.02
N GLY A 108 -28.54 -8.69 -16.78
CA GLY A 108 -29.25 -9.97 -16.72
C GLY A 108 -28.56 -11.15 -17.42
N ARG A 109 -27.44 -10.93 -18.15
CA ARG A 109 -26.79 -11.99 -18.96
C ARG A 109 -25.41 -12.45 -18.50
N PHE A 110 -24.81 -11.86 -17.46
CA PHE A 110 -23.62 -12.46 -16.83
C PHE A 110 -24.03 -13.60 -15.88
N ARG A 111 -24.59 -14.66 -16.45
CA ARG A 111 -24.84 -15.96 -15.82
C ARG A 111 -23.57 -16.83 -15.85
N LEU A 112 -22.37 -16.20 -15.87
CA LEU A 112 -21.13 -16.90 -16.20
C LEU A 112 -20.57 -17.74 -15.04
N LEU A 113 -21.06 -17.57 -13.82
CA LEU A 113 -20.56 -18.30 -12.67
C LEU A 113 -21.72 -18.79 -11.81
N GLN A 114 -22.36 -19.88 -12.24
CA GLN A 114 -23.22 -20.70 -11.38
C GLN A 114 -22.34 -21.43 -10.35
N PHE A 115 -21.78 -20.69 -9.39
CA PHE A 115 -21.05 -21.26 -8.24
C PHE A 115 -21.94 -22.14 -7.34
N GLY A 116 -23.26 -22.23 -7.59
CA GLY A 116 -24.22 -22.96 -6.75
C GLY A 116 -23.98 -24.47 -6.60
N LYS A 117 -23.06 -25.05 -7.39
CA LYS A 117 -22.64 -26.47 -7.27
C LYS A 117 -21.19 -26.65 -6.83
N PHE A 118 -20.43 -25.57 -6.62
CA PHE A 118 -19.02 -25.67 -6.25
C PHE A 118 -18.92 -26.03 -4.76
N ARG A 119 -18.65 -27.31 -4.47
CA ARG A 119 -18.28 -27.75 -3.12
C ARG A 119 -16.77 -27.69 -3.00
N ILE A 120 -16.28 -26.94 -2.02
CA ILE A 120 -14.87 -26.94 -1.67
C ILE A 120 -14.63 -28.21 -0.83
N PRO A 121 -13.81 -29.16 -1.30
CA PRO A 121 -13.53 -30.39 -0.54
C PRO A 121 -12.94 -30.03 0.83
N GLY A 122 -13.41 -30.69 1.90
CA GLY A 122 -12.86 -30.55 3.26
C GLY A 122 -13.52 -29.50 4.16
N LEU A 123 -14.40 -28.62 3.64
CA LEU A 123 -15.10 -27.62 4.46
C LEU A 123 -16.51 -28.07 4.85
N LYS A 124 -16.98 -27.67 6.04
CA LYS A 124 -18.38 -27.86 6.45
C LYS A 124 -19.32 -27.08 5.52
N ARG A 125 -20.59 -27.49 5.42
CA ARG A 125 -21.58 -26.86 4.53
C ARG A 125 -21.72 -25.35 4.76
N GLY A 126 -21.71 -24.91 6.03
CA GLY A 126 -21.78 -23.49 6.39
C GLY A 126 -20.55 -22.70 5.94
N ASP A 127 -19.35 -23.25 6.18
CA ASP A 127 -18.07 -22.60 5.86
C ASP A 127 -17.89 -22.46 4.33
N SER A 128 -18.24 -23.51 3.58
CA SER A 128 -18.23 -23.48 2.11
C SER A 128 -19.19 -22.42 1.56
N ALA A 129 -20.39 -22.28 2.14
CA ALA A 129 -21.35 -21.28 1.73
C ALA A 129 -20.84 -19.84 1.95
N MET A 130 -20.09 -19.61 3.05
CA MET A 130 -19.47 -18.31 3.30
C MET A 130 -18.32 -18.01 2.34
N VAL A 131 -17.47 -18.98 2.02
CA VAL A 131 -16.42 -18.78 1.00
C VAL A 131 -17.04 -18.50 -0.37
N LEU A 132 -18.10 -19.22 -0.76
CA LEU A 132 -18.82 -18.96 -2.01
C LEU A 132 -19.48 -17.59 -2.02
N LYS A 133 -20.01 -17.12 -0.88
CA LYS A 133 -20.51 -15.75 -0.73
C LYS A 133 -19.39 -14.76 -1.04
N GLU A 134 -18.24 -14.89 -0.37
CA GLU A 134 -17.10 -13.97 -0.57
C GLU A 134 -16.62 -13.97 -2.03
N LEU A 135 -16.46 -15.14 -2.65
CA LEU A 135 -16.05 -15.24 -4.05
C LEU A 135 -17.06 -14.59 -5.01
N LYS A 136 -18.36 -14.79 -4.76
CA LYS A 136 -19.42 -14.20 -5.58
C LYS A 136 -19.48 -12.68 -5.41
N VAL A 137 -19.33 -12.18 -4.19
CA VAL A 137 -19.32 -10.74 -3.91
C VAL A 137 -18.07 -10.12 -4.54
N PHE A 138 -16.89 -10.73 -4.35
CA PHE A 138 -15.63 -10.28 -4.92
C PHE A 138 -15.66 -10.26 -6.46
N SER A 139 -16.23 -11.27 -7.11
CA SER A 139 -16.35 -11.32 -8.58
C SER A 139 -17.36 -10.31 -9.14
N ARG A 140 -18.40 -9.95 -8.38
CA ARG A 140 -19.45 -9.04 -8.84
C ARG A 140 -19.14 -7.56 -8.60
N ASP A 141 -18.32 -7.23 -7.61
CA ASP A 141 -17.95 -5.85 -7.30
C ASP A 141 -16.77 -5.37 -8.16
N LEU A 142 -17.08 -4.76 -9.30
CA LEU A 142 -16.07 -4.19 -10.20
C LEU A 142 -15.23 -3.07 -9.55
N SER A 143 -15.77 -2.41 -8.52
CA SER A 143 -15.05 -1.39 -7.75
C SER A 143 -13.81 -1.97 -7.05
N ARG A 144 -13.93 -3.18 -6.47
CA ARG A 144 -12.82 -3.87 -5.77
C ARG A 144 -11.70 -4.26 -6.74
N TRP A 145 -12.07 -4.81 -7.89
CA TRP A 145 -11.13 -5.14 -8.98
C TRP A 145 -10.35 -3.91 -9.44
N SER A 146 -11.06 -2.79 -9.60
CA SER A 146 -10.45 -1.58 -10.10
C SER A 146 -9.37 -1.02 -9.17
N GLN A 147 -9.59 -1.11 -7.85
CA GLN A 147 -8.61 -0.69 -6.86
C GLN A 147 -7.40 -1.63 -6.85
N MET A 148 -7.62 -2.96 -6.98
CA MET A 148 -6.52 -3.93 -7.00
C MET A 148 -5.61 -3.71 -8.21
N VAL A 149 -6.21 -3.47 -9.38
CA VAL A 149 -5.47 -3.14 -10.60
C VAL A 149 -4.70 -1.82 -10.45
N MET A 150 -5.23 -0.83 -9.73
CA MET A 150 -4.51 0.42 -9.45
C MET A 150 -3.28 0.21 -8.54
N MET A 151 -3.16 -0.90 -7.80
CA MET A 151 -1.96 -1.18 -7.01
C MET A 151 -0.84 -1.77 -7.85
N ILE A 152 -1.13 -2.36 -9.01
CA ILE A 152 -0.12 -3.01 -9.87
C ILE A 152 0.99 -2.05 -10.28
N PRO A 153 0.73 -0.80 -10.75
CA PRO A 153 1.80 0.14 -11.06
C PRO A 153 2.70 0.47 -9.86
N LEU A 154 2.14 0.53 -8.65
CA LEU A 154 2.93 0.80 -7.43
C LEU A 154 3.83 -0.40 -7.08
N LEU A 155 3.32 -1.63 -7.23
CA LEU A 155 4.12 -2.85 -7.10
C LEU A 155 5.23 -2.91 -8.16
N GLY A 156 4.90 -2.57 -9.40
CA GLY A 156 5.88 -2.47 -10.49
C GLY A 156 6.93 -1.41 -10.19
N PHE A 157 6.55 -0.25 -9.66
CA PHE A 157 7.48 0.80 -9.26
C PHE A 157 8.47 0.35 -8.19
N TYR A 158 8.03 -0.41 -7.19
CA TYR A 158 8.94 -1.02 -6.21
C TYR A 158 9.94 -1.99 -6.86
N LEU A 159 9.49 -2.89 -7.75
CA LEU A 159 10.39 -3.80 -8.45
C LEU A 159 11.39 -3.06 -9.35
N LEU A 160 10.94 -1.98 -10.00
CA LEU A 160 11.80 -1.09 -10.76
C LEU A 160 12.84 -0.43 -9.86
N ASN A 161 12.42 0.10 -8.71
CA ASN A 161 13.34 0.73 -7.76
C ASN A 161 14.43 -0.23 -7.28
N MET A 162 14.09 -1.52 -7.05
CA MET A 162 15.08 -2.54 -6.69
C MET A 162 16.07 -2.84 -7.80
N HIS A 163 15.65 -2.81 -9.07
CA HIS A 163 16.53 -3.02 -10.22
C HIS A 163 17.51 -1.86 -10.45
N LEU A 164 17.11 -0.66 -10.04
CA LEU A 164 17.85 0.59 -10.25
C LEU A 164 18.96 0.82 -9.22
N LEU A 165 18.94 0.08 -8.12
CA LEU A 165 19.98 0.19 -7.09
C LEU A 165 21.28 -0.39 -7.64
N PRO A 166 22.38 0.38 -7.72
CA PRO A 166 23.66 -0.13 -8.20
C PRO A 166 24.14 -1.20 -7.22
N PHE A 167 23.99 -2.47 -7.58
CA PHE A 167 24.35 -3.58 -6.71
C PHE A 167 25.86 -3.56 -6.47
N ARG A 168 26.26 -3.03 -5.33
CA ARG A 168 27.63 -3.11 -4.82
C ARG A 168 27.64 -4.15 -3.70
N GLU A 169 28.56 -5.10 -3.75
CA GLU A 169 28.70 -6.14 -2.73
C GLU A 169 28.82 -5.56 -1.31
N GLN A 170 29.40 -4.36 -1.20
CA GLN A 170 29.53 -3.61 0.05
C GLN A 170 28.20 -3.22 0.69
N PHE A 171 27.08 -3.19 -0.03
CA PHE A 171 25.74 -2.78 0.46
C PHE A 171 24.71 -3.91 0.42
N GLN A 172 25.15 -5.15 0.16
CA GLN A 172 24.26 -6.30 -0.03
C GLN A 172 23.26 -6.49 1.12
N GLY A 173 23.70 -6.34 2.37
CA GLY A 173 22.79 -6.45 3.51
C GLY A 173 21.79 -5.33 3.69
N LEU A 174 22.17 -4.11 3.30
CA LEU A 174 21.24 -2.99 3.31
C LEU A 174 20.12 -3.23 2.28
N TYR A 175 20.48 -3.74 1.09
CA TYR A 175 19.48 -4.11 0.08
C TYR A 175 18.56 -5.22 0.59
N TYR A 176 19.09 -6.25 1.25
CA TYR A 176 18.28 -7.31 1.85
C TYR A 176 17.28 -6.76 2.87
N LEU A 177 17.74 -5.90 3.79
CA LEU A 177 16.92 -5.31 4.85
C LEU A 177 15.82 -4.39 4.28
N VAL A 178 16.21 -3.48 3.38
CA VAL A 178 15.27 -2.55 2.73
C VAL A 178 14.24 -3.32 1.90
N ASN A 179 14.65 -4.39 1.22
CA ASN A 179 13.74 -5.22 0.44
C ASN A 179 12.65 -5.85 1.31
N LEU A 180 13.03 -6.48 2.43
CA LEU A 180 12.08 -7.07 3.37
C LEU A 180 11.17 -6.04 4.02
N PHE A 181 11.71 -4.87 4.38
CA PHE A 181 10.93 -3.75 4.91
C PHE A 181 9.90 -3.24 3.89
N MET A 182 10.31 -3.05 2.63
CA MET A 182 9.42 -2.61 1.55
C MET A 182 8.29 -3.62 1.31
N ILE A 183 8.60 -4.92 1.31
CA ILE A 183 7.58 -5.98 1.17
C ILE A 183 6.57 -5.91 2.32
N ALA A 184 7.03 -5.83 3.58
CA ALA A 184 6.14 -5.70 4.74
C ALA A 184 5.28 -4.42 4.67
N PHE A 185 5.88 -3.31 4.26
CA PHE A 185 5.19 -2.02 4.08
C PHE A 185 4.11 -2.09 2.99
N MET A 186 4.39 -2.76 1.86
CA MET A 186 3.40 -2.98 0.80
C MET A 186 2.23 -3.82 1.28
N VAL A 187 2.50 -4.89 2.03
CA VAL A 187 1.48 -5.74 2.63
C VAL A 187 0.60 -4.93 3.59
N ALA A 188 1.20 -4.08 4.44
CA ALA A 188 0.47 -3.20 5.33
C ALA A 188 -0.46 -2.23 4.58
N ALA A 189 0.04 -1.60 3.51
CA ALA A 189 -0.71 -0.65 2.68
C ALA A 189 -1.88 -1.31 1.94
N ILE A 190 -1.68 -2.52 1.41
CA ILE A 190 -2.73 -3.32 0.77
C ILE A 190 -3.75 -3.75 1.84
N GLY A 191 -3.29 -4.20 3.01
CA GLY A 191 -4.15 -4.55 4.14
C GLY A 191 -5.08 -3.41 4.56
N ALA A 192 -4.60 -2.16 4.56
CA ALA A 192 -5.40 -0.98 4.91
C ALA A 192 -6.60 -0.76 3.97
N ARG A 193 -6.43 -1.13 2.70
CA ARG A 193 -7.38 -0.85 1.62
C ARG A 193 -8.37 -1.98 1.38
N TYR A 194 -7.99 -3.22 1.69
CA TYR A 194 -8.83 -4.40 1.42
C TYR A 194 -9.23 -5.17 2.67
N LEU A 195 -8.28 -5.48 3.54
CA LEU A 195 -8.52 -6.36 4.68
C LEU A 195 -9.20 -5.60 5.82
N PHE A 196 -8.75 -4.37 6.11
CA PHE A 196 -9.34 -3.52 7.14
C PHE A 196 -10.83 -3.20 6.91
N PRO A 197 -11.25 -2.67 5.74
CA PRO A 197 -12.66 -2.34 5.53
C PRO A 197 -13.55 -3.58 5.27
N SER A 198 -12.98 -4.78 5.17
CA SER A 198 -13.69 -5.99 4.75
C SER A 198 -14.88 -6.40 5.64
N ILE A 199 -14.79 -6.10 6.93
CA ILE A 199 -15.87 -6.37 7.90
C ILE A 199 -16.93 -5.27 7.80
N SER A 200 -16.51 -4.01 7.66
CA SER A 200 -17.39 -2.87 7.41
C SER A 200 -18.21 -3.02 6.12
N TRP A 201 -17.67 -3.69 5.10
CA TRP A 201 -18.39 -4.00 3.85
C TRP A 201 -19.53 -5.01 4.01
N GLU A 202 -19.55 -5.82 5.08
CA GLU A 202 -20.70 -6.68 5.38
C GLU A 202 -21.96 -5.83 5.64
N GLY A 203 -21.80 -4.60 6.15
CA GLY A 203 -22.88 -3.66 6.33
C GLY A 203 -23.98 -4.20 7.27
N PRO A 204 -25.25 -3.81 7.02
CA PRO A 204 -26.41 -4.29 7.78
C PRO A 204 -26.64 -5.80 7.67
N ALA A 205 -26.07 -6.48 6.67
CA ALA A 205 -26.26 -7.92 6.47
C ALA A 205 -25.56 -8.77 7.54
N LEU A 206 -24.68 -8.19 8.35
CA LEU A 206 -24.03 -8.88 9.46
C LEU A 206 -25.03 -9.36 10.53
N TRP A 207 -26.15 -8.64 10.70
CA TRP A 207 -27.26 -9.06 11.57
C TRP A 207 -27.78 -10.46 11.18
N LEU A 208 -27.94 -10.72 9.88
CA LEU A 208 -28.46 -12.02 9.40
C LEU A 208 -27.54 -13.18 9.80
N VAL A 209 -26.22 -12.94 9.84
CA VAL A 209 -25.26 -13.96 10.28
C VAL A 209 -25.33 -14.18 11.79
N ARG A 210 -25.60 -13.14 12.58
CA ARG A 210 -25.76 -13.26 14.04
C ARG A 210 -27.00 -14.05 14.46
N VAL A 211 -28.11 -13.92 13.73
CA VAL A 211 -29.34 -14.69 13.99
C VAL A 211 -29.20 -16.15 13.54
N SER A 212 -28.32 -16.40 12.58
CA SER A 212 -28.01 -17.77 12.15
C SER A 212 -27.20 -18.51 13.22
N PRO A 213 -27.25 -19.86 13.29
CA PRO A 213 -26.44 -20.66 14.22
C PRO A 213 -24.94 -20.68 13.86
N TYR A 214 -24.46 -19.69 13.11
CA TYR A 214 -23.10 -19.58 12.63
C TYR A 214 -22.28 -18.66 13.55
N SER A 215 -21.15 -19.17 14.06
CA SER A 215 -20.35 -18.41 15.02
C SER A 215 -19.60 -17.24 14.38
N VAL A 216 -19.58 -16.10 15.08
CA VAL A 216 -18.83 -14.89 14.66
C VAL A 216 -17.33 -15.19 14.49
N TRP A 217 -16.76 -16.05 15.34
CA TRP A 217 -15.38 -16.54 15.20
C TRP A 217 -15.11 -17.13 13.82
N ARG A 218 -15.98 -18.03 13.34
CA ARG A 218 -15.80 -18.66 12.02
C ARG A 218 -15.99 -17.66 10.88
N LEU A 219 -16.84 -16.65 11.05
CA LEU A 219 -16.99 -15.59 10.06
C LEU A 219 -15.67 -14.84 9.87
N VAL A 220 -15.08 -14.37 10.97
CA VAL A 220 -13.84 -13.58 10.93
C VAL A 220 -12.68 -14.42 10.40
N VAL A 221 -12.55 -15.68 10.84
CA VAL A 221 -11.47 -16.57 10.38
C VAL A 221 -11.59 -16.90 8.89
N ILE A 222 -12.79 -17.21 8.39
CA ILE A 222 -12.97 -17.47 6.94
C ILE A 222 -12.64 -16.23 6.13
N LYS A 223 -13.10 -15.05 6.58
CA LYS A 223 -12.82 -13.79 5.90
C LYS A 223 -11.32 -13.47 5.91
N PHE A 224 -10.65 -13.69 7.04
CA PHE A 224 -9.19 -13.58 7.16
C PHE A 224 -8.47 -14.51 6.19
N ILE A 225 -8.80 -15.79 6.14
CA ILE A 225 -8.16 -16.75 5.23
C ILE A 225 -8.42 -16.37 3.77
N PHE A 226 -9.67 -16.03 3.43
CA PHE A 226 -10.06 -15.70 2.06
C PHE A 226 -9.34 -14.45 1.53
N LEU A 227 -9.17 -13.42 2.36
CA LEU A 227 -8.51 -12.18 1.95
C LEU A 227 -6.98 -12.24 2.07
N THR A 228 -6.47 -12.98 3.04
CA THR A 228 -5.02 -13.10 3.26
C THR A 228 -4.38 -14.08 2.30
N ALA A 229 -5.07 -15.14 1.85
CA ALA A 229 -4.54 -16.08 0.87
C ALA A 229 -4.04 -15.44 -0.44
N PRO A 230 -4.81 -14.60 -1.16
CA PRO A 230 -4.31 -13.93 -2.36
C PRO A 230 -3.20 -12.92 -2.03
N LEU A 231 -3.24 -12.31 -0.84
CA LEU A 231 -2.18 -11.42 -0.37
C LEU A 231 -0.87 -12.19 -0.15
N MET A 232 -0.92 -13.40 0.40
CA MET A 232 0.26 -14.26 0.59
C MET A 232 0.88 -14.67 -0.75
N VAL A 233 0.06 -15.05 -1.73
CA VAL A 233 0.54 -15.34 -3.10
C VAL A 233 1.24 -14.12 -3.69
N LEU A 234 0.66 -12.93 -3.51
CA LEU A 234 1.26 -11.68 -3.97
C LEU A 234 2.60 -11.40 -3.26
N THR A 235 2.65 -11.52 -1.94
CA THR A 235 3.89 -11.34 -1.16
C THR A 235 4.97 -12.30 -1.63
N TRP A 236 4.65 -13.58 -1.79
CA TRP A 236 5.61 -14.58 -2.28
C TRP A 236 6.12 -14.26 -3.68
N ALA A 237 5.23 -13.87 -4.60
CA ALA A 237 5.64 -13.43 -5.93
C ALA A 237 6.58 -12.23 -5.87
N LEU A 238 6.27 -11.21 -5.05
CA LEU A 238 7.13 -10.03 -4.87
C LEU A 238 8.48 -10.38 -4.26
N THR A 239 8.53 -11.28 -3.28
CA THR A 239 9.79 -11.76 -2.69
C THR A 239 10.62 -12.51 -3.72
N VAL A 240 10.03 -13.44 -4.48
CA VAL A 240 10.78 -14.21 -5.51
C VAL A 240 11.29 -13.27 -6.61
N LEU A 241 10.45 -12.37 -7.12
CA LEU A 241 10.85 -11.43 -8.17
C LEU A 241 11.94 -10.47 -7.68
N SER A 242 11.82 -9.91 -6.48
CA SER A 242 12.83 -8.99 -5.95
C SER A 242 14.18 -9.68 -5.72
N TYR A 243 14.19 -10.91 -5.21
CA TYR A 243 15.42 -11.69 -5.04
C TYR A 243 16.08 -12.04 -6.37
N TRP A 244 15.29 -12.36 -7.39
CA TRP A 244 15.81 -12.62 -8.72
C TRP A 244 16.44 -11.37 -9.36
N ILE A 245 15.81 -10.19 -9.16
CA ILE A 245 16.34 -8.90 -9.62
C ILE A 245 17.65 -8.54 -8.90
N LEU A 246 17.75 -8.84 -7.60
CA LEU A 246 18.90 -8.51 -6.76
C LEU A 246 20.04 -9.54 -6.82
N GLY A 247 19.84 -10.69 -7.46
CA GLY A 247 20.88 -11.72 -7.62
C GLY A 247 21.31 -12.39 -6.30
N PHE A 248 20.42 -12.48 -5.31
CA PHE A 248 20.70 -13.14 -4.02
C PHE A 248 20.74 -14.67 -4.14
N ASP A 249 21.48 -15.30 -3.24
CA ASP A 249 21.59 -16.76 -3.13
C ASP A 249 20.27 -17.45 -2.75
N HIS A 250 20.11 -18.71 -3.18
CA HIS A 250 18.88 -19.50 -3.01
C HIS A 250 18.55 -19.80 -1.54
N ASP A 251 19.55 -19.94 -0.68
CA ASP A 251 19.33 -20.21 0.74
C ASP A 251 18.68 -19.01 1.45
N SER A 252 19.09 -17.80 1.09
CA SER A 252 18.52 -16.55 1.62
C SER A 252 17.08 -16.32 1.18
N LEU A 253 16.72 -16.79 -0.03
CA LEU A 253 15.36 -16.72 -0.54
C LEU A 253 14.39 -17.54 0.33
N SER A 254 14.78 -18.78 0.69
CA SER A 254 13.92 -19.69 1.46
C SER A 254 13.56 -19.11 2.83
N VAL A 255 14.55 -18.52 3.52
CA VAL A 255 14.37 -17.88 4.83
C VAL A 255 13.43 -16.68 4.71
N SER A 256 13.63 -15.86 3.68
CA SER A 256 12.81 -14.67 3.44
C SER A 256 11.38 -14.99 3.07
N LEU A 257 11.12 -16.11 2.37
CA LEU A 257 9.76 -16.57 2.09
C LEU A 257 9.00 -16.95 3.37
N TRP A 258 9.66 -17.64 4.31
CA TRP A 258 9.05 -17.97 5.61
C TRP A 258 8.77 -16.73 6.46
N MET A 259 9.72 -15.80 6.49
CA MET A 259 9.56 -14.55 7.23
C MET A 259 8.46 -13.67 6.62
N ALA A 260 8.44 -13.54 5.29
CA ALA A 260 7.39 -12.82 4.57
C ALA A 260 6.01 -13.47 4.79
N LEU A 261 5.94 -14.80 4.87
CA LEU A 261 4.70 -15.52 5.18
C LEU A 261 4.19 -15.18 6.58
N GLY A 262 5.06 -15.28 7.60
CA GLY A 262 4.70 -14.94 8.98
C GLY A 262 4.25 -13.50 9.13
N THR A 263 5.01 -12.56 8.57
CA THR A 263 4.69 -11.13 8.59
C THR A 263 3.39 -10.83 7.85
N THR A 264 3.11 -11.52 6.72
CA THR A 264 1.85 -11.33 5.97
C THR A 264 0.64 -11.82 6.76
N LEU A 265 0.74 -12.98 7.44
CA LEU A 265 -0.32 -13.47 8.31
C LEU A 265 -0.58 -12.48 9.46
N PHE A 266 0.48 -11.96 10.07
CA PHE A 266 0.36 -11.04 11.19
C PHE A 266 -0.27 -9.71 10.77
N LEU A 267 0.24 -9.07 9.71
CA LEU A 267 -0.33 -7.82 9.17
C LEU A 267 -1.76 -8.03 8.67
N GLY A 268 -2.06 -9.17 8.03
CA GLY A 268 -3.41 -9.51 7.59
C GLY A 268 -4.38 -9.68 8.76
N ALA A 269 -3.94 -10.32 9.84
CA ALA A 269 -4.74 -10.49 11.04
C ALA A 269 -4.94 -9.18 11.79
N LEU A 270 -3.93 -8.30 11.83
CA LEU A 270 -4.09 -6.94 12.33
C LEU A 270 -5.12 -6.16 11.51
N ALA A 271 -5.08 -6.26 10.18
CA ALA A 271 -6.04 -5.55 9.33
C ALA A 271 -7.48 -6.00 9.60
N VAL A 272 -7.72 -7.32 9.59
CA VAL A 272 -9.05 -7.87 9.85
C VAL A 272 -9.46 -7.65 11.32
N GLY A 273 -8.53 -7.79 12.26
CA GLY A 273 -8.75 -7.57 13.70
C GLY A 273 -9.16 -6.13 14.01
N PHE A 274 -8.39 -5.14 13.56
CA PHE A 274 -8.75 -3.72 13.70
C PHE A 274 -10.05 -3.38 12.96
N GLY A 275 -10.29 -3.98 11.79
CA GLY A 275 -11.56 -3.86 11.07
C GLY A 275 -12.76 -4.41 11.85
N ALA A 276 -12.54 -5.42 12.71
CA ALA A 276 -13.56 -6.00 13.58
C ALA A 276 -13.80 -5.18 14.86
N ILE A 277 -12.75 -4.53 15.38
CA ILE A 277 -12.82 -3.68 16.58
C ILE A 277 -13.52 -2.35 16.27
N LEU A 278 -13.22 -1.76 15.10
CA LEU A 278 -13.70 -0.44 14.70
C LEU A 278 -14.48 -0.48 13.37
N PRO A 279 -15.57 -1.28 13.27
CA PRO A 279 -16.34 -1.36 12.04
C PRO A 279 -17.14 -0.07 11.82
N ARG A 280 -17.23 0.37 10.57
CA ARG A 280 -18.08 1.49 10.15
C ARG A 280 -19.04 1.01 9.05
N PHE A 281 -20.29 0.72 9.42
CA PHE A 281 -21.29 0.17 8.51
C PHE A 281 -22.06 1.25 7.71
N ARG A 282 -22.07 2.49 8.20
CA ARG A 282 -22.66 3.64 7.50
C ARG A 282 -21.53 4.43 6.84
N TYR A 283 -21.42 4.32 5.52
CA TYR A 283 -20.44 5.03 4.71
C TYR A 283 -21.08 5.47 3.38
N GLU A 284 -20.78 6.69 2.94
CA GLU A 284 -21.24 7.19 1.63
C GLU A 284 -20.32 6.70 0.50
N HIS A 285 -19.02 6.60 0.78
CA HIS A 285 -18.01 6.10 -0.15
C HIS A 285 -17.13 5.03 0.49
N HIS A 286 -16.85 3.96 -0.25
CA HIS A 286 -16.03 2.82 0.21
C HIS A 286 -14.61 3.23 0.65
N LEU A 287 -14.08 4.32 0.09
CA LEU A 287 -12.76 4.87 0.41
C LEU A 287 -12.70 5.55 1.80
N GLU A 288 -13.83 6.03 2.30
CA GLU A 288 -13.89 6.75 3.58
C GLU A 288 -13.64 5.83 4.77
N ILE A 289 -13.97 4.54 4.64
CA ILE A 289 -13.78 3.54 5.70
C ILE A 289 -12.29 3.41 6.06
N SER A 290 -11.43 3.29 5.04
CA SER A 290 -9.97 3.16 5.23
C SER A 290 -9.29 4.46 5.67
N LEU A 291 -9.91 5.62 5.42
CA LEU A 291 -9.40 6.94 5.82
C LEU A 291 -9.93 7.39 7.19
N GLY A 292 -10.87 6.64 7.78
CA GLY A 292 -11.39 6.91 9.11
C GLY A 292 -10.37 6.67 10.23
N PRO A 293 -10.72 7.04 11.48
CA PRO A 293 -9.82 6.90 12.64
C PRO A 293 -9.37 5.46 12.90
N GLY A 294 -10.23 4.47 12.63
CA GLY A 294 -9.85 3.05 12.74
C GLY A 294 -8.83 2.61 11.70
N GLY A 295 -8.94 3.14 10.47
CA GLY A 295 -7.97 2.90 9.42
C GLY A 295 -6.61 3.52 9.76
N LEU A 296 -6.61 4.73 10.33
CA LEU A 296 -5.40 5.40 10.81
C LEU A 296 -4.69 4.59 11.91
N LEU A 297 -5.43 4.07 12.90
CA LEU A 297 -4.87 3.25 13.98
C LEU A 297 -4.28 1.94 13.45
N TYR A 298 -4.96 1.28 12.51
CA TYR A 298 -4.42 0.13 11.81
C TYR A 298 -3.13 0.50 11.05
N MET A 299 -3.12 1.60 10.29
CA MET A 299 -1.94 2.01 9.53
C MET A 299 -0.74 2.28 10.44
N LEU A 300 -0.95 3.01 11.55
CA LEU A 300 0.11 3.33 12.51
C LEU A 300 0.69 2.06 13.13
N THR A 301 -0.16 1.11 13.54
CA THR A 301 0.27 -0.16 14.13
C THR A 301 0.94 -1.07 13.10
N ALA A 302 0.40 -1.18 11.90
CA ALA A 302 0.97 -1.97 10.81
C ALA A 302 2.33 -1.44 10.35
N PHE A 303 2.49 -0.11 10.28
CA PHE A 303 3.78 0.52 10.03
C PHE A 303 4.74 0.29 11.19
N GLY A 304 4.30 0.46 12.44
CA GLY A 304 5.11 0.14 13.61
C GLY A 304 5.63 -1.29 13.59
N VAL A 305 4.78 -2.27 13.23
CA VAL A 305 5.18 -3.67 13.04
C VAL A 305 6.17 -3.84 11.89
N SER A 306 5.98 -3.13 10.77
CA SER A 306 6.89 -3.18 9.62
C SER A 306 8.27 -2.60 9.96
N PHE A 307 8.32 -1.50 10.73
CA PHE A 307 9.57 -0.95 11.27
C PHE A 307 10.19 -1.88 12.30
N GLY A 308 9.40 -2.47 13.19
CA GLY A 308 9.86 -3.47 14.15
C GLY A 308 10.46 -4.70 13.45
N TYR A 309 9.85 -5.16 12.36
CA TYR A 309 10.36 -6.23 11.52
C TYR A 309 11.75 -5.91 10.97
N ALA A 310 11.91 -4.71 10.40
CA ALA A 310 13.21 -4.24 9.92
C ALA A 310 14.21 -4.08 11.07
N ALA A 311 13.82 -3.52 12.22
CA ALA A 311 14.71 -3.32 13.36
C ALA A 311 15.22 -4.65 13.95
N VAL A 312 14.33 -5.64 14.11
CA VAL A 312 14.69 -6.98 14.62
C VAL A 312 15.66 -7.68 13.67
N LEU A 313 15.44 -7.57 12.36
CA LEU A 313 16.33 -8.13 11.35
C LEU A 313 17.65 -7.36 11.21
N GLY A 314 17.63 -6.05 11.40
CA GLY A 314 18.80 -5.18 11.33
C GLY A 314 19.63 -5.17 12.62
N TYR A 315 19.10 -5.64 13.75
CA TYR A 315 19.82 -5.72 15.01
C TYR A 315 21.16 -6.48 14.92
N PRO A 316 21.23 -7.72 14.39
CA PRO A 316 22.51 -8.43 14.27
C PRO A 316 23.48 -7.67 13.37
N MET A 317 22.98 -7.03 12.30
CA MET A 317 23.80 -6.19 11.42
C MET A 317 24.44 -5.02 12.19
N PHE A 318 23.66 -4.36 13.05
CA PHE A 318 24.15 -3.24 13.85
C PHE A 318 25.19 -3.69 14.87
N VAL A 319 24.97 -4.84 15.52
CA VAL A 319 25.91 -5.40 16.51
C VAL A 319 27.24 -5.77 15.85
N GLU A 320 27.23 -6.48 14.71
CA GLU A 320 28.45 -6.84 13.98
C GLU A 320 29.20 -5.60 13.48
N MET A 321 28.48 -4.58 12.97
CA MET A 321 29.08 -3.28 12.60
C MET A 321 29.75 -2.61 13.79
N THR A 322 29.14 -2.63 14.99
CA THR A 322 29.76 -2.04 16.19
C THR A 322 30.97 -2.82 16.70
N GLN A 323 31.02 -4.15 16.50
CA GLN A 323 32.17 -4.96 16.93
C GLN A 323 33.37 -4.87 15.97
N GLN A 324 33.14 -4.70 14.67
CA GLN A 324 34.22 -4.42 13.70
C GLN A 324 34.70 -2.96 13.72
N SER A 325 33.91 -2.03 14.26
CA SER A 325 34.21 -0.60 14.27
C SER A 325 35.08 -0.15 15.46
N THR A 326 36.30 -0.68 15.57
CA THR A 326 37.37 0.02 16.33
C THR A 326 37.96 1.20 15.51
N TYR A 327 37.66 1.29 14.22
CA TYR A 327 38.16 2.34 13.33
C TYR A 327 37.03 2.95 12.49
N TRP A 328 36.72 4.22 12.73
CA TRP A 328 35.78 5.02 11.92
C TRP A 328 36.25 5.06 10.45
N GLY A 329 35.41 4.62 9.51
CA GLY A 329 35.64 4.81 8.07
C GLY A 329 35.56 3.55 7.20
N HIS A 330 35.51 2.34 7.77
CA HIS A 330 35.35 1.10 7.02
C HIS A 330 34.02 0.40 7.34
N TRP A 331 32.91 0.99 6.87
CA TRP A 331 31.60 0.34 6.93
C TRP A 331 31.51 -0.71 5.82
N SER A 332 31.67 -1.99 6.16
CA SER A 332 31.45 -3.09 5.22
C SER A 332 30.11 -3.77 5.52
N PHE A 333 29.12 -3.64 4.63
CA PHE A 333 27.89 -4.44 4.65
C PHE A 333 28.02 -5.70 3.77
N SER A 334 29.24 -6.17 3.51
CA SER A 334 29.53 -7.36 2.68
C SER A 334 29.34 -8.67 3.43
N ASN A 335 29.62 -8.68 4.74
CA ASN A 335 29.62 -9.90 5.56
C ASN A 335 28.28 -10.11 6.26
N LEU A 336 27.17 -10.01 5.53
CA LEU A 336 25.88 -10.32 6.13
C LEU A 336 25.63 -11.82 6.14
N VAL A 337 25.60 -12.36 7.35
CA VAL A 337 24.95 -13.63 7.61
C VAL A 337 23.42 -13.39 7.60
N PRO A 338 22.62 -14.24 6.94
CA PRO A 338 21.16 -14.22 7.10
C PRO A 338 20.78 -14.21 8.59
N PRO A 339 19.62 -13.63 8.97
CA PRO A 339 19.23 -13.49 10.37
C PRO A 339 19.40 -14.82 11.10
N THR A 340 20.04 -14.76 12.27
CA THR A 340 20.31 -15.98 13.06
C THR A 340 19.01 -16.76 13.27
N VAL A 341 19.13 -18.09 13.33
CA VAL A 341 17.97 -18.98 13.47
C VAL A 341 17.10 -18.58 14.66
N GLU A 342 17.71 -18.09 15.73
CA GLU A 342 17.03 -17.61 16.94
C GLU A 342 16.16 -16.38 16.67
N ILE A 343 16.70 -15.34 16.02
CA ILE A 343 15.98 -14.11 15.68
C ILE A 343 14.83 -14.42 14.73
N ARG A 344 15.08 -15.28 13.73
CA ARG A 344 14.06 -15.76 12.79
C ARG A 344 12.90 -16.42 13.52
N ASN A 345 13.20 -17.39 14.39
CA ASN A 345 12.19 -18.13 15.11
C ASN A 345 11.44 -17.24 16.11
N ALA A 346 12.14 -16.32 16.79
CA ALA A 346 11.53 -15.33 17.68
C ALA A 346 10.52 -14.45 16.93
N TRP A 347 10.89 -13.93 15.75
CA TRP A 347 9.97 -13.14 14.93
C TRP A 347 8.75 -13.95 14.47
N LEU A 348 8.94 -15.20 14.04
CA LEU A 348 7.84 -16.06 13.65
C LEU A 348 6.89 -16.37 14.82
N MET A 349 7.43 -16.55 16.03
CA MET A 349 6.62 -16.69 17.25
C MET A 349 5.83 -15.42 17.57
N ILE A 350 6.45 -14.24 17.43
CA ILE A 350 5.77 -12.95 17.58
C ILE A 350 4.66 -12.82 16.54
N CYS A 351 4.91 -13.17 15.29
CA CYS A 351 3.91 -13.15 14.23
C CYS A 351 2.75 -14.10 14.53
N PHE A 352 3.04 -15.32 14.99
CA PHE A 352 2.02 -16.30 15.31
C PHE A 352 1.15 -15.86 16.48
N GLY A 353 1.77 -15.45 17.59
CA GLY A 353 1.07 -14.93 18.77
C GLY A 353 0.27 -13.67 18.46
N GLY A 354 0.86 -12.74 17.71
CA GLY A 354 0.22 -11.51 17.26
C GLY A 354 -0.97 -11.76 16.32
N THR A 355 -0.87 -12.75 15.43
CA THR A 355 -1.98 -13.17 14.54
C THR A 355 -3.16 -13.67 15.36
N LEU A 356 -2.91 -14.58 16.31
CA LEU A 356 -3.94 -15.12 17.19
C LEU A 356 -4.57 -14.04 18.07
N MET A 357 -3.75 -13.17 18.66
CA MET A 357 -4.20 -12.08 19.51
C MET A 357 -5.08 -11.09 18.73
N ALA A 358 -4.63 -10.65 17.54
CA ALA A 358 -5.38 -9.69 16.72
C ALA A 358 -6.75 -10.25 16.30
N LEU A 359 -6.80 -11.52 15.89
CA LEU A 359 -8.06 -12.20 15.56
C LEU A 359 -8.94 -12.37 16.81
N TYR A 360 -8.36 -12.74 17.95
CA TYR A 360 -9.09 -12.93 19.19
C TYR A 360 -9.74 -11.64 19.71
N VAL A 361 -8.96 -10.57 19.81
CA VAL A 361 -9.46 -9.26 20.22
C VAL A 361 -10.52 -8.77 19.24
N GLY A 362 -10.30 -8.96 17.93
CA GLY A 362 -11.28 -8.63 16.90
C GLY A 362 -12.61 -9.35 17.07
N VAL A 363 -12.59 -10.67 17.29
CA VAL A 363 -13.81 -11.46 17.46
C VAL A 363 -14.53 -11.12 18.76
N VAL A 364 -13.81 -10.98 19.87
CA VAL A 364 -14.41 -10.63 21.16
C VAL A 364 -15.09 -9.27 21.08
N SER A 365 -14.41 -8.27 20.51
CA SER A 365 -14.98 -6.94 20.29
C SER A 365 -16.24 -6.99 19.41
N LEU A 366 -16.17 -7.73 18.31
CA LEU A 366 -17.30 -7.87 17.39
C LEU A 366 -18.48 -8.62 18.02
N SER A 367 -18.23 -9.57 18.93
CA SER A 367 -19.29 -10.33 19.62
C SER A 367 -20.04 -9.50 20.67
N ARG A 368 -19.37 -8.53 21.31
CA ARG A 368 -19.92 -7.73 22.42
C ARG A 368 -20.67 -6.47 21.97
N ARG A 369 -20.65 -6.12 20.68
CA ARG A 369 -21.32 -4.90 20.18
C ARG A 369 -22.84 -5.07 20.10
N GLU A 370 -23.54 -4.16 20.78
CA GLU A 370 -25.01 -4.01 20.82
C GLU A 370 -25.57 -3.09 19.72
N GLU A 371 -24.72 -2.38 18.95
CA GLU A 371 -25.12 -1.43 17.89
C GLU A 371 -25.94 -2.05 16.74
N PHE A 372 -26.17 -3.37 16.75
CA PHE A 372 -26.97 -4.09 15.76
C PHE A 372 -28.41 -4.39 16.23
N ASP A 373 -28.73 -4.12 17.50
CA ASP A 373 -30.06 -4.32 18.09
C ASP A 373 -30.96 -3.07 17.97
N ARG A 374 -30.51 -2.03 17.27
CA ARG A 374 -31.27 -0.82 16.89
C ARG A 374 -31.19 -0.58 15.40
#